data_AF-A0A3Q9BVN4-F1
#
_entry.id   AF-A0A3Q9BVN4-F1
#
_cell.length_a   1.000
_cell.length_b   1.000
_cell.length_c   1.000
_cell.angle_alpha   90.00
_cell.angle_beta   90.00
_cell.angle_gamma   90.00
#
_symmetry.space_group_name_H-M   'P 1'
#
loop_
_entity.id
_entity.type
_entity.pdbx_description
1 polymer ?
#
loop_
_entity_poly.entity_id
_entity_poly.type
_entity_poly.pdbx_seq_one_letter_code
_entity_poly.pdbx_strand_id
1 'polypeptide(L)'
;MLLIGDAATIAAARRWHEMVWTIELLVREGCATPQDWTLALGQASAAQDAFYACARCDLGIAGAPPPAGEWPRPWRAELSS
;
A
#
# COMPACT_ATOMS: atom_id res chain seq x y z
N MET A 1 -6.96 -13.16 -2.51
CA MET A 1 -6.60 -13.89 -3.74
C MET A 1 -5.55 -13.09 -4.49
N LEU A 2 -4.38 -13.65 -4.75
CA LEU A 2 -3.27 -13.03 -5.49
C LEU A 2 -2.65 -14.15 -6.32
N LEU A 3 -3.19 -14.43 -7.51
CA LEU A 3 -2.70 -15.57 -8.29
C LEU A 3 -2.84 -15.43 -9.81
N ILE A 4 -2.77 -14.21 -10.34
CA ILE A 4 -2.45 -14.00 -11.77
C ILE A 4 -1.51 -12.79 -11.84
N GLY A 5 -0.21 -13.05 -11.90
CA GLY A 5 0.86 -12.06 -12.04
C GLY A 5 2.20 -12.80 -12.09
N ASP A 6 3.24 -12.18 -12.65
CA ASP A 6 4.57 -12.74 -12.68
C ASP A 6 5.18 -12.87 -11.26
N ALA A 7 6.34 -13.52 -11.14
CA ALA A 7 6.98 -13.73 -9.85
C ALA A 7 7.30 -12.41 -9.11
N ALA A 8 7.62 -11.33 -9.84
CA ALA A 8 7.91 -10.03 -9.29
C ALA A 8 6.64 -9.35 -8.77
N THR A 9 5.53 -9.40 -9.52
CA THR A 9 4.21 -8.91 -9.11
C THR A 9 3.73 -9.62 -7.85
N ILE A 10 3.88 -10.95 -7.77
CA ILE A 10 3.50 -11.72 -6.57
C ILE A 10 4.36 -11.32 -5.36
N ALA A 11 5.67 -11.16 -5.54
CA ALA A 11 6.57 -10.75 -4.46
C ALA A 11 6.24 -9.34 -3.95
N ALA A 12 6.02 -8.38 -4.86
CA ALA A 12 5.64 -7.02 -4.52
C ALA A 12 4.30 -6.97 -3.79
N ALA A 13 3.31 -7.76 -4.24
CA ALA A 13 2.02 -7.87 -3.59
C ALA A 13 2.09 -8.43 -2.16
N ARG A 14 2.91 -9.48 -1.95
CA ARG A 14 3.13 -10.05 -0.61
C ARG A 14 3.77 -9.02 0.31
N ARG A 15 4.79 -8.32 -0.17
CA ARG A 15 5.44 -7.26 0.60
C ARG A 15 4.48 -6.14 0.98
N TRP A 16 3.62 -5.71 0.06
CA TRP A 16 2.60 -4.72 0.39
C TRP A 16 1.63 -5.23 1.47
N HIS A 17 1.17 -6.48 1.35
CA HIS A 17 0.30 -7.11 2.35
C HIS A 17 0.95 -7.18 3.74
N GLU A 18 2.23 -7.55 3.81
CA GLU A 18 3.01 -7.57 5.06
C GLU A 18 3.09 -6.18 5.72
N MET A 19 3.25 -5.11 4.93
CA MET A 19 3.31 -3.75 5.46
C MET A 19 1.95 -3.28 5.98
N VAL A 20 0.85 -3.62 5.29
CA VAL A 20 -0.50 -3.35 5.78
C VAL A 20 -0.75 -4.07 7.11
N TRP A 21 -0.33 -5.33 7.23
CA TRP A 21 -0.43 -6.09 8.47
C TRP A 21 0.42 -5.50 9.60
N THR A 22 1.62 -4.99 9.28
CA THR A 22 2.48 -4.30 10.26
C THR A 22 1.79 -3.07 10.84
N ILE A 23 1.14 -2.26 10.00
CA ILE A 23 0.34 -1.12 10.44
C ILE A 23 -0.81 -1.57 11.36
N GLU A 24 -1.51 -2.65 10.99
CA GLU A 24 -2.58 -3.20 11.83
C GLU A 24 -2.08 -3.63 13.22
N LEU A 25 -0.91 -4.29 13.29
CA LEU A 25 -0.28 -4.67 14.55
C LEU A 25 0.08 -3.45 15.40
N LEU A 26 0.67 -2.41 14.80
CA LEU A 26 0.97 -1.16 15.51
C LEU A 26 -0.29 -0.51 16.12
N VAL A 27 -1.43 -0.58 15.42
CA VAL A 27 -2.71 -0.07 15.94
C VAL A 27 -3.15 -0.91 17.14
N ARG A 28 -3.06 -2.24 17.03
CA ARG A 28 -3.51 -3.19 18.06
C ARG A 28 -2.65 -3.12 19.32
N GLU A 29 -1.34 -2.92 19.18
CA GLU A 29 -0.40 -2.90 20.31
C GLU A 29 -0.38 -1.55 21.04
N GLY A 30 -0.76 -0.45 20.36
CA GLY A 30 -0.99 0.86 20.98
C GLY A 30 0.27 1.54 21.53
N CYS A 31 1.47 1.01 21.27
CA CYS A 31 2.74 1.51 21.78
C CYS A 31 3.63 2.17 20.71
N ALA A 32 3.11 2.35 19.49
CA ALA A 32 3.83 2.94 18.37
C ALA A 32 4.08 4.45 18.55
N THR A 33 5.32 4.88 18.39
CA THR A 33 5.69 6.30 18.38
C THR A 33 5.27 6.96 17.06
N PRO A 34 5.17 8.31 16.99
CA PRO A 34 4.94 9.00 15.72
C PRO A 34 5.95 8.62 14.63
N GLN A 35 7.21 8.36 15.00
CA GLN A 35 8.26 7.95 14.08
C GLN A 35 7.97 6.55 13.50
N ASP A 36 7.50 5.61 14.33
CA ASP A 36 7.12 4.26 13.90
C ASP A 36 5.97 4.32 12.90
N TRP A 37 5.00 5.20 13.13
CA TRP A 37 3.90 5.46 12.20
C TRP A 37 4.39 6.01 10.86
N THR A 38 5.24 7.04 10.88
CA THR A 38 5.80 7.62 9.65
C THR A 38 6.58 6.57 8.86
N LEU A 39 7.39 5.74 9.53
CA LEU A 39 8.16 4.69 8.90
C LEU A 39 7.26 3.61 8.29
N ALA A 40 6.29 3.09 9.06
CA ALA A 40 5.39 2.03 8.60
C ALA A 40 4.53 2.50 7.42
N LEU A 41 4.02 3.73 7.47
CA LEU A 41 3.27 4.33 6.35
C LEU A 41 4.17 4.49 5.11
N GLY A 42 5.39 5.01 5.27
CA GLY A 42 6.33 5.15 4.16
C GLY A 42 6.68 3.82 3.50
N GLN A 43 6.89 2.77 4.30
CA GLN A 43 7.16 1.42 3.80
C GLN A 43 5.95 0.80 3.08
N ALA A 44 4.74 1.02 3.60
CA ALA A 44 3.51 0.57 2.96
C ALA A 44 3.29 1.28 1.61
N SER A 45 3.49 2.60 1.54
CA SER A 45 3.42 3.36 0.29
C SER A 45 4.43 2.88 -0.75
N ALA A 46 5.69 2.70 -0.35
CA ALA A 46 6.73 2.21 -1.27
C ALA A 46 6.43 0.79 -1.79
N ALA A 47 5.91 -0.10 -0.93
CA ALA A 47 5.52 -1.44 -1.34
C ALA A 47 4.30 -1.44 -2.28
N GLN A 48 3.34 -0.53 -2.05
CA GLN A 48 2.20 -0.33 -2.93
C GLN A 48 2.64 0.16 -4.31
N ASP A 49 3.54 1.14 -4.38
CA ASP A 49 4.10 1.65 -5.63
C ASP A 49 4.79 0.55 -6.44
N ALA A 50 5.62 -0.28 -5.76
CA ALA A 50 6.29 -1.41 -6.39
C ALA A 50 5.29 -2.43 -6.93
N PHE A 51 4.23 -2.74 -6.19
CA PHE A 51 3.18 -3.65 -6.64
C PHE A 51 2.47 -3.11 -7.89
N TYR A 52 2.08 -1.83 -7.90
CA TYR A 52 1.43 -1.22 -9.07
C TYR A 52 2.37 -1.17 -10.28
N ALA A 53 3.66 -0.91 -10.08
CA ALA A 53 4.63 -0.91 -11.17
C ALA A 53 4.73 -2.30 -11.83
N CYS A 54 4.87 -3.36 -11.03
CA CYS A 54 4.92 -4.73 -11.53
C CYS A 54 3.60 -5.13 -12.21
N ALA A 55 2.46 -4.88 -11.58
CA ALA A 55 1.15 -5.20 -12.15
C ALA A 55 0.87 -4.46 -13.47
N ARG A 56 1.29 -3.20 -13.59
CA ARG A 56 1.17 -2.43 -14.85
C ARG A 56 2.06 -3.00 -15.95
N CYS A 57 3.28 -3.42 -15.60
CA CYS A 57 4.19 -4.06 -16.54
C CYS A 57 3.60 -5.36 -17.08
N ASP A 58 3.08 -6.22 -16.20
CA ASP A 58 2.40 -7.49 -16.56
C ASP A 58 1.21 -7.27 -17.50
N LEU A 59 0.47 -6.18 -17.31
CA LEU A 59 -0.71 -5.84 -18.10
C LEU A 59 -0.38 -5.04 -19.38
N GLY A 60 0.90 -4.73 -19.64
CA GLY A 60 1.31 -3.91 -20.79
C GLY A 60 0.83 -2.45 -20.71
N ILE A 61 0.52 -1.94 -19.52
CA ILE A 61 0.02 -0.58 -19.32
C ILE A 61 1.21 0.38 -19.23
N ALA A 62 1.38 1.22 -20.25
CA ALA A 62 2.44 2.24 -20.30
C ALA A 62 2.10 3.50 -19.47
N GLY A 63 3.14 4.29 -19.16
CA GLY A 63 3.05 5.57 -18.46
C GLY A 63 3.19 5.45 -16.93
N ALA A 64 3.42 6.58 -16.27
CA ALA A 64 3.49 6.65 -14.81
C ALA A 64 2.11 6.33 -14.18
N PRO A 65 2.07 5.69 -13.00
CA PRO A 65 0.83 5.60 -12.25
C PRO A 65 0.31 7.02 -11.93
N PRO A 66 -1.02 7.20 -11.79
CA PRO A 66 -1.54 8.46 -11.29
C PRO A 66 -0.92 8.75 -9.92
N PRO A 67 -0.74 10.03 -9.56
CA PRO A 67 -0.20 10.39 -8.25
C PRO A 67 -1.04 9.74 -7.15
N ALA A 68 -0.39 9.33 -6.07
CA ALA A 68 -1.10 8.83 -4.90
C ALA A 68 -2.15 9.87 -4.49
N GLY A 69 -3.39 9.41 -4.31
CA GLY A 69 -4.45 10.27 -3.80
C GLY A 69 -4.10 10.80 -2.42
N GLU A 70 -4.65 11.97 -2.07
CA GLU A 70 -4.39 12.60 -0.78
C GLU A 70 -4.84 11.70 0.38
N TRP A 71 -3.95 11.48 1.35
CA TRP A 71 -4.20 10.70 2.56
C TRP A 71 -4.04 11.59 3.81
N PRO A 72 -4.91 11.45 4.83
CA PRO A 72 -6.11 10.62 4.85
C PRO A 72 -7.17 11.18 3.91
N ARG A 73 -7.84 10.29 3.16
CA ARG A 73 -9.02 10.73 2.40
C ARG A 73 -10.06 11.29 3.39
N PRO A 74 -10.82 12.32 3.03
CA PRO A 74 -11.93 12.82 3.84
C PRO A 74 -13.15 11.87 3.80
N TRP A 75 -12.93 10.55 3.84
CA TRP A 75 -13.97 9.51 3.71
C TRP A 75 -15.08 9.64 4.75
N ARG A 76 -14.80 10.23 5.93
CA ARG A 76 -15.83 10.51 6.94
C ARG A 76 -16.85 11.55 6.49
N ALA A 77 -16.42 12.55 5.72
CA ALA A 77 -17.33 13.57 5.18
C ALA A 77 -18.28 12.96 4.13
N GLU A 78 -17.79 11.95 3.39
CA GLU A 78 -18.54 11.21 2.37
C GLU A 78 -19.57 10.22 2.97
N LEU A 79 -19.36 9.74 4.19
CA LEU A 79 -20.33 8.87 4.90
C LEU A 79 -21.46 9.65 5.59
N SER A 80 -21.33 10.97 5.70
CA SER A 80 -22.32 11.85 6.32
C SER A 80 -23.26 12.55 5.33
N SER A 81 -23.17 12.23 4.03
CA SER A 81 -24.01 12.77 2.96
C SER A 81 -25.10 11.82 2.49
#